data_AF-A0AAD4GVU7-F1
#
_entry.id   AF-A0AAD4GVU7-F1
#
_cell.length_a   1.000
_cell.length_b   1.000
_cell.length_c   1.000
_cell.angle_alpha   90.00
_cell.angle_beta   90.00
_cell.angle_gamma   90.00
#
_symmetry.space_group_name_H-M   'P 1'
#
loop_
_entity.id
_entity.type
_entity.pdbx_description
1 polymer ?
#
loop_
_entity_poly.entity_id
_entity_poly.type
_entity_poly.pdbx_seq_one_letter_code
_entity_poly.pdbx_strand_id
1 'polypeptide(L)'
;MWAPKKGQFVTDLTPPHKPQVMIELGGYMGYSATLFGEAVHRAGGKRYYSLDLNPEFAAIANMLVDLAGLRDFVRILVGRSDASLHKLFTSGQVTQVELIRWT
;
A
#
# COMPACT_ATOMS: atom_id res chain seq x y z
N MET A 1 -7.07 -15.92 -10.56
CA MET A 1 -8.37 -16.31 -9.97
C MET A 1 -8.46 -16.20 -8.43
N TRP A 2 -7.36 -15.91 -7.70
CA TRP A 2 -7.35 -15.82 -6.22
C TRP A 2 -7.45 -14.39 -5.63
N ALA A 3 -7.49 -13.36 -6.49
CA ALA A 3 -7.39 -11.95 -6.06
C ALA A 3 -8.60 -11.40 -5.27
N PRO A 4 -9.88 -11.71 -5.62
CA PRO A 4 -11.02 -11.04 -4.96
C PRO A 4 -11.23 -11.45 -3.51
N LYS A 5 -11.12 -12.76 -3.20
CA LYS A 5 -11.35 -13.28 -1.84
C LYS A 5 -10.29 -12.82 -0.84
N LYS A 6 -9.02 -12.81 -1.24
CA LYS A 6 -7.94 -12.28 -0.40
C LYS A 6 -8.08 -10.77 -0.21
N GLY A 7 -8.53 -10.05 -1.25
CA GLY A 7 -8.85 -8.63 -1.16
C GLY A 7 -9.89 -8.34 -0.09
N GLN A 8 -11.04 -9.02 -0.17
CA GLN A 8 -12.13 -8.89 0.80
C GLN A 8 -11.66 -9.15 2.23
N PHE A 9 -10.93 -10.24 2.46
CA PHE A 9 -10.44 -10.56 3.80
C PHE A 9 -9.59 -9.43 4.42
N VAL A 10 -8.68 -8.84 3.65
CA VAL A 10 -7.84 -7.74 4.14
C VAL A 10 -8.68 -6.48 4.38
N THR A 11 -9.61 -6.15 3.48
CA THR A 11 -10.49 -5.00 3.66
C THR A 11 -11.44 -5.17 4.85
N ASP A 12 -11.91 -6.39 5.13
CA ASP A 12 -12.81 -6.69 6.25
C ASP A 12 -12.08 -6.60 7.61
N LEU A 13 -10.79 -6.94 7.64
CA LEU A 13 -9.93 -6.76 8.82
C LEU A 13 -9.50 -5.30 9.04
N THR A 14 -9.65 -4.42 8.06
CA THR A 14 -9.14 -3.04 8.18
C THR A 14 -9.96 -2.19 9.17
N PRO A 15 -11.31 -2.15 9.13
CA PRO A 15 -12.13 -1.41 10.10
C PRO A 15 -11.93 -1.76 11.59
N PRO A 16 -11.81 -3.04 12.01
CA PRO A 16 -11.59 -3.35 13.42
C PRO A 16 -10.17 -3.01 13.89
N HIS A 17 -9.16 -3.09 13.03
CA HIS A 17 -7.77 -2.85 13.41
C HIS A 17 -7.31 -1.39 13.24
N LYS A 18 -7.96 -0.61 12.36
CA LYS A 18 -7.68 0.82 12.09
C LYS A 18 -6.20 1.15 11.96
N PRO A 19 -5.45 0.45 11.09
CA PRO A 19 -4.03 0.73 10.90
C PRO A 19 -3.83 2.19 10.47
N GLN A 20 -2.93 2.87 11.16
CA GLN A 20 -2.41 4.18 10.83
C GLN A 20 -1.47 4.13 9.62
N VAL A 21 -0.67 3.06 9.51
CA VAL A 21 0.26 2.87 8.40
C VAL A 21 0.21 1.43 7.90
N MET A 22 0.00 1.27 6.59
CA MET A 22 0.07 -0.03 5.91
C MET A 22 1.16 -0.02 4.84
N ILE A 23 1.89 -1.14 4.74
CA ILE A 23 2.92 -1.35 3.72
C ILE A 23 2.59 -2.60 2.90
N GLU A 24 2.60 -2.44 1.58
CA GLU A 24 2.48 -3.51 0.60
C GLU A 24 3.80 -3.75 -0.12
N LEU A 25 4.20 -5.02 -0.20
CA LEU A 25 5.36 -5.47 -0.97
C LEU A 25 4.87 -6.15 -2.25
N GLY A 26 5.18 -5.57 -3.41
CA GLY A 26 4.75 -6.06 -4.72
C GLY A 26 3.38 -5.52 -5.14
N GLY A 27 3.32 -4.22 -5.46
CA GLY A 27 2.09 -3.55 -5.88
C GLY A 27 1.61 -3.92 -7.30
N TYR A 28 2.51 -4.41 -8.14
CA TYR A 28 2.30 -4.62 -9.57
C TYR A 28 1.66 -3.35 -10.18
N MET A 29 0.62 -3.51 -11.00
CA MET A 29 -0.14 -2.40 -11.58
C MET A 29 -1.09 -1.70 -10.60
N GLY A 30 -1.04 -1.96 -9.29
CA GLY A 30 -1.69 -1.09 -8.29
C GLY A 30 -3.16 -1.37 -7.97
N TYR A 31 -3.78 -2.45 -8.46
CA TYR A 31 -5.16 -2.82 -8.08
C TYR A 31 -5.33 -2.95 -6.56
N SER A 32 -4.41 -3.65 -5.91
CA SER A 32 -4.43 -3.84 -4.46
C SER A 32 -4.06 -2.57 -3.70
N ALA A 33 -3.13 -1.76 -4.23
CA ALA A 33 -2.80 -0.46 -3.67
C ALA A 33 -4.03 0.46 -3.62
N THR A 34 -4.87 0.46 -4.66
CA THR A 34 -6.14 1.21 -4.67
C THR A 34 -7.15 0.60 -3.69
N LEU A 35 -7.39 -0.71 -3.73
CA LEU A 35 -8.38 -1.39 -2.90
C LEU A 35 -8.07 -1.24 -1.39
N PHE A 36 -6.84 -1.54 -1.00
CA PHE A 36 -6.42 -1.47 0.40
C PHE A 36 -6.13 -0.05 0.85
N GLY A 37 -5.58 0.79 -0.04
CA GLY A 37 -5.41 2.22 0.20
C GLY A 37 -6.74 2.86 0.60
N GLU A 38 -7.81 2.61 -0.16
CA GLU A 38 -9.14 3.13 0.17
C GLU A 38 -9.68 2.58 1.49
N ALA A 39 -9.50 1.28 1.77
CA ALA A 39 -9.97 0.68 3.01
C ALA A 39 -9.28 1.29 4.24
N VAL A 40 -7.95 1.47 4.18
CA VAL A 40 -7.17 2.09 5.26
C VAL A 40 -7.51 3.58 5.39
N HIS A 41 -7.67 4.28 4.26
CA HIS A 41 -8.06 5.69 4.23
C HIS A 41 -9.43 5.89 4.91
N ARG A 42 -10.43 5.10 4.55
CA ARG A 42 -11.77 5.12 5.20
C ARG A 42 -11.73 4.76 6.68
N ALA A 43 -10.80 3.89 7.09
CA ALA A 43 -10.60 3.54 8.49
C ALA A 43 -9.88 4.64 9.31
N GLY A 44 -9.52 5.77 8.69
CA GLY A 44 -8.85 6.89 9.34
C GLY A 44 -7.33 6.70 9.47
N GLY A 45 -6.73 5.88 8.60
CA GLY A 45 -5.28 5.75 8.52
C GLY A 45 -4.60 7.03 8.05
N LYS A 46 -3.27 7.09 8.18
CA LYS A 46 -2.45 8.26 7.85
C LYS A 46 -1.66 8.11 6.55
N ARG A 47 -1.25 6.87 6.22
CA ARG A 47 -0.48 6.60 5.02
C ARG A 47 -0.58 5.15 4.57
N TYR A 48 -0.48 4.95 3.26
CA TYR A 48 -0.27 3.65 2.66
C TYR A 48 0.96 3.69 1.76
N TYR A 49 1.86 2.71 1.87
CA TYR A 49 3.02 2.57 0.98
C TYR A 49 2.91 1.29 0.16
N SER A 50 3.07 1.38 -1.16
CA SER A 50 3.24 0.20 -2.03
C SER A 50 4.63 0.22 -2.64
N LEU A 51 5.37 -0.87 -2.51
CA LEU A 51 6.74 -0.98 -2.97
C LEU A 51 6.77 -1.90 -4.19
N ASP A 52 7.33 -1.41 -5.30
CA ASP A 52 7.51 -2.20 -6.51
C ASP A 52 8.90 -2.02 -7.12
N LEU A 53 9.45 -3.09 -7.68
CA LEU A 53 10.76 -3.05 -8.32
C LEU A 53 10.67 -2.47 -9.74
N ASN A 54 9.55 -2.70 -10.44
CA ASN A 54 9.40 -2.33 -11.84
C ASN A 54 8.85 -0.88 -11.96
N PRO A 55 9.61 0.06 -12.54
CA PRO A 55 9.16 1.45 -12.71
C PRO A 55 7.92 1.59 -13.60
N GLU A 56 7.73 0.72 -14.60
CA GLU A 56 6.57 0.77 -15.50
C GLU A 56 5.28 0.41 -14.76
N PHE A 57 5.33 -0.65 -13.95
CA PHE A 57 4.19 -1.04 -13.12
C PHE A 57 3.87 0.01 -12.07
N ALA A 58 4.90 0.57 -11.43
CA ALA A 58 4.72 1.68 -10.50
C ALA A 58 4.10 2.92 -11.17
N ALA A 59 4.47 3.24 -12.41
CA ALA A 59 3.85 4.34 -13.15
C ALA A 59 2.35 4.08 -13.38
N ILE A 60 1.98 2.86 -13.78
CA ILE A 60 0.59 2.44 -13.97
C ILE A 60 -0.18 2.48 -12.64
N ALA A 61 0.42 1.98 -11.56
CA ALA A 61 -0.16 2.02 -10.22
C ALA A 61 -0.44 3.46 -9.77
N ASN A 62 0.50 4.40 -10.00
CA ASN A 62 0.31 5.81 -9.68
C ASN A 62 -0.87 6.41 -10.44
N MET A 63 -1.03 6.11 -11.74
CA MET A 63 -2.17 6.58 -12.52
C MET A 63 -3.52 6.08 -11.97
N LEU A 64 -3.58 4.80 -11.56
CA LEU A 64 -4.80 4.21 -11.00
C LEU A 64 -5.12 4.74 -9.60
N VAL A 65 -4.11 4.98 -8.77
CA VAL A 65 -4.25 5.61 -7.46
C VAL A 65 -4.73 7.05 -7.59
N ASP A 66 -4.17 7.80 -8.55
CA ASP A 66 -4.57 9.19 -8.81
C ASP A 66 -6.02 9.27 -9.31
N LEU A 67 -6.38 8.39 -10.27
CA LEU A 67 -7.75 8.28 -10.76
C LEU A 67 -8.75 7.93 -9.64
N ALA A 68 -8.33 7.15 -8.65
CA ALA A 68 -9.13 6.82 -7.47
C ALA A 68 -9.19 7.93 -6.42
N GLY A 69 -8.51 9.07 -6.62
CA GLY A 69 -8.47 10.18 -5.68
C GLY A 69 -7.61 9.92 -4.44
N LEU A 70 -6.70 8.94 -4.50
CA LEU A 70 -5.89 8.48 -3.35
C LEU A 70 -4.45 8.99 -3.38
N ARG A 71 -4.11 9.88 -4.32
CA ARG A 71 -2.74 10.35 -4.57
C ARG A 71 -2.03 10.94 -3.35
N ASP A 72 -2.76 11.65 -2.49
CA ASP A 72 -2.17 12.27 -1.29
C ASP A 72 -1.97 11.26 -0.14
N PHE A 73 -2.57 10.07 -0.26
CA PHE A 73 -2.60 9.05 0.78
C PHE A 73 -1.71 7.84 0.46
N VAL A 74 -1.84 7.29 -0.75
CA VAL A 74 -1.10 6.12 -1.22
C VAL A 74 0.19 6.58 -1.90
N ARG A 75 1.33 6.09 -1.41
CA ARG A 75 2.65 6.39 -1.96
C ARG A 75 3.28 5.15 -2.58
N ILE A 76 3.45 5.18 -3.90
CA ILE A 76 4.17 4.14 -4.64
C ILE A 76 5.67 4.43 -4.59
N LEU A 77 6.47 3.46 -4.14
CA LEU A 77 7.93 3.55 -4.06
C LEU A 77 8.58 2.57 -5.03
N VAL A 78 9.42 3.10 -5.92
CA VAL A 78 10.16 2.29 -6.89
C VAL A 78 11.50 1.86 -6.32
N GLY A 79 11.77 0.56 -6.32
CA GLY A 79 13.04 -0.02 -5.92
C GLY A 79 12.87 -1.32 -5.15
N ARG A 80 14.00 -1.90 -4.72
CA ARG A 80 13.97 -3.13 -3.94
C ARG A 80 13.28 -2.90 -2.60
N SER A 81 12.41 -3.84 -2.22
CA SER A 81 11.61 -3.74 -1.01
C SER A 81 12.45 -3.63 0.27
N ASP A 82 13.56 -4.37 0.36
CA ASP A 82 14.50 -4.33 1.49
C ASP A 82 15.13 -2.94 1.67
N ALA A 83 15.64 -2.37 0.59
CA ALA A 83 16.24 -1.04 0.62
C ALA A 83 15.20 0.05 0.93
N SER A 84 14.00 -0.04 0.36
CA SER A 84 12.91 0.91 0.60
C SER A 84 12.39 0.84 2.03
N LEU A 85 12.20 -0.35 2.59
CA LEU A 85 11.83 -0.55 3.99
C LEU A 85 12.88 0.01 4.95
N HIS A 86 14.16 -0.30 4.69
CA HIS A 86 15.27 0.24 5.49
C HIS A 86 15.26 1.76 5.48
N LYS A 87 15.08 2.39 4.31
CA LYS A 87 14.99 3.85 4.19
C LYS A 87 13.80 4.42 4.96
N LEU A 88 12.62 3.84 4.83
CA LEU A 88 11.41 4.29 5.55
C LEU A 88 11.60 4.25 7.08
N PHE A 89 12.26 3.21 7.57
CA PHE A 89 12.55 3.04 9.00
C PHE A 89 13.61 4.03 9.48
N THR A 90 14.77 4.06 8.80
CA THR A 90 15.90 4.91 9.19
C THR A 90 15.63 6.40 9.04
N SER A 91 14.72 6.81 8.14
CA SER A 91 14.30 8.20 8.01
C SER A 91 13.25 8.63 9.03
N GLY A 92 12.76 7.72 9.88
CA GLY A 92 11.68 7.97 10.83
C GLY A 92 10.30 8.21 10.19
N GLN A 93 10.14 7.93 8.89
CA GLN A 93 8.85 8.05 8.20
C GLN A 93 7.87 6.96 8.62
N VAL A 94 8.42 5.81 9.02
CA VAL A 94 7.69 4.67 9.56
C VAL A 94 8.44 4.20 10.80
N THR A 95 7.83 4.37 11.97
CA THR A 95 8.37 3.89 13.26
C THR A 95 7.80 2.53 13.64
N GLN A 96 6.60 2.22 13.16
CA GLN A 96 5.90 0.96 13.38
C GLN A 96 5.08 0.61 12.13
N VAL A 97 5.09 -0.66 11.75
CA VAL A 97 4.22 -1.19 10.70
C VAL A 97 3.16 -2.06 11.34
N GLU A 98 1.90 -1.71 11.14
CA GLU A 98 0.77 -2.42 11.75
C GLU A 98 0.23 -3.53 10.84
N LEU A 99 0.45 -3.41 9.53
CA LEU A 99 0.08 -4.43 8.56
C LEU A 99 1.08 -4.47 7.40
N ILE A 100 1.64 -5.66 7.15
CA ILE A 100 2.51 -5.96 6.01
C ILE A 100 1.82 -7.00 5.14
N ARG A 101 1.74 -6.73 3.84
CA ARG A 101 1.32 -7.70 2.83
C ARG A 101 2.50 -8.12 1.96
N TRP A 102 2.64 -9.42 1.74
CA TRP A 102 3.56 -10.03 0.77
C TRP A 102 2.76 -10.86 -0.25
N THR A 103 3.06 -10.70 -1.55
CA THR A 103 2.40 -11.43 -2.66
C THR A 103 3.06 -12.75 -2.98
#